data_AF-A0A5N4CZC2-F1
#
_entry.id   AF-A0A5N4CZC2-F1
#
_cell.length_a   1.000
_cell.length_b   1.000
_cell.length_c   1.000
_cell.angle_alpha   90.00
_cell.angle_beta   90.00
_cell.angle_gamma   90.00
#
_symmetry.space_group_name_H-M   'P 1'
#
loop_
_entity.id
_entity.type
_entity.pdbx_description
1 polymer ?
#
loop_
_entity_poly.entity_id
_entity_poly.type
_entity_poly.pdbx_seq_one_letter_code
_entity_poly.pdbx_strand_id
1 'polypeptide(L)'
;MRQQRHLDFEGQQVHVILAQSTSVPQFLEKSGVIQVKHYKQKIAIHRDGKRGSKVFICCSHNPGSQIPSWIINWAAKNGVPNFLKDVVKACQNYPKKT
;
A
#
# COMPACT_ATOMS: atom_id res chain seq x y z
N MET A 1 6.95 -5.98 -9.57
CA MET A 1 6.06 -5.59 -10.67
C MET A 1 4.78 -5.01 -10.08
N ARG A 2 4.28 -3.89 -10.61
CA ARG A 2 3.03 -3.24 -10.17
C ARG A 2 2.07 -3.11 -11.35
N GLN A 3 0.81 -3.43 -11.14
CA GLN A 3 -0.26 -3.27 -12.11
C GLN A 3 -1.41 -2.50 -11.49
N GLN A 4 -2.04 -1.62 -12.26
CA GLN A 4 -3.30 -0.98 -11.93
C GLN A 4 -4.37 -1.49 -12.89
N ARG A 5 -5.57 -1.76 -12.37
CA ARG A 5 -6.75 -2.17 -13.13
C ARG A 5 -7.95 -1.35 -12.68
N HIS A 6 -8.79 -0.96 -13.62
CA HIS A 6 -10.10 -0.36 -13.34
C HIS A 6 -11.13 -1.41 -13.72
N LEU A 7 -11.98 -1.80 -12.77
CA LEU A 7 -12.94 -2.87 -12.92
C LEU A 7 -14.34 -2.34 -12.64
N ASP A 8 -15.34 -2.89 -13.33
CA ASP A 8 -16.74 -2.80 -12.90
C ASP A 8 -17.08 -4.09 -12.15
N PHE A 9 -17.50 -3.96 -10.90
CA PHE A 9 -17.94 -5.07 -10.07
C PHE A 9 -19.32 -4.73 -9.53
N GLU A 10 -20.34 -5.46 -9.99
CA GLU A 10 -21.75 -5.25 -9.60
C GLU A 10 -22.23 -3.81 -9.85
N GLY A 11 -21.80 -3.18 -10.95
CA GLY A 11 -22.14 -1.80 -11.30
C GLY A 11 -21.37 -0.75 -10.51
N GLN A 12 -20.36 -1.16 -9.72
CA GLN A 12 -19.47 -0.25 -9.00
C GLN A 12 -18.09 -0.22 -9.65
N GLN A 13 -17.59 1.00 -9.90
CA GLN A 13 -16.20 1.17 -10.33
C GLN A 13 -15.23 0.91 -9.16
N VAL A 14 -14.30 -0.01 -9.39
CA VAL A 14 -13.26 -0.40 -8.44
C VAL A 14 -11.89 -0.18 -9.06
N HIS A 15 -11.04 0.59 -8.37
CA HIS A 15 -9.63 0.72 -8.71
C HIS A 15 -8.83 -0.33 -7.96
N VAL A 16 -8.22 -1.26 -8.69
CA VAL A 16 -7.41 -2.35 -8.13
C VAL A 16 -5.94 -2.12 -8.45
N ILE A 17 -5.08 -2.18 -7.43
CA ILE A 17 -3.63 -2.14 -7.57
C ILE A 17 -3.07 -3.46 -7.06
N LEU A 18 -2.34 -4.16 -7.93
CA LEU A 18 -1.65 -5.41 -7.61
C LEU A 18 -0.15 -5.17 -7.67
N ALA A 19 0.57 -5.61 -6.65
CA ALA A 19 2.01 -5.55 -6.63
C ALA A 19 2.60 -6.88 -6.12
N GLN A 20 3.70 -7.30 -6.72
CA GLN A 20 4.45 -8.47 -6.26
C GLN A 20 5.95 -8.28 -6.51
N SER A 21 6.78 -9.02 -5.77
CA SER A 21 8.23 -9.04 -5.98
C SER A 21 8.59 -9.42 -7.42
N THR A 22 9.64 -8.79 -7.92
CA THR A 22 10.28 -9.13 -9.18
C THR A 22 11.77 -8.84 -9.01
N SER A 23 12.63 -9.66 -9.59
CA SER A 23 14.06 -9.43 -9.63
C SER A 23 14.44 -8.94 -11.02
N VAL A 24 15.25 -7.89 -11.08
CA VAL A 24 15.78 -7.33 -12.32
C VAL A 24 17.28 -7.07 -12.13
N PRO A 25 18.16 -7.49 -13.06
CA PRO A 25 19.61 -7.43 -12.87
C PRO A 25 20.16 -6.04 -12.55
N GLN A 26 19.46 -4.99 -12.99
CA GLN A 26 19.83 -3.59 -12.74
C GLN A 26 19.65 -3.15 -11.28
N PHE A 27 18.89 -3.90 -10.47
CA PHE A 27 18.57 -3.57 -9.09
C PHE A 27 19.01 -4.69 -8.14
N LEU A 28 20.33 -4.75 -7.92
CA LEU A 28 20.97 -5.69 -7.01
C LEU A 28 20.79 -5.29 -5.54
N GLU A 29 21.04 -6.26 -4.65
CA GLU A 29 21.11 -6.04 -3.21
C GLU A 29 22.16 -4.98 -2.86
N LYS A 30 21.84 -4.14 -1.87
CA LYS A 30 22.74 -3.08 -1.40
C LYS A 30 23.22 -3.43 0.00
N SER A 31 24.51 -3.26 0.24
CA SER A 31 25.06 -3.42 1.59
C SER A 31 24.35 -2.48 2.58
N GLY A 32 23.97 -3.01 3.75
CA GLY A 32 23.20 -2.28 4.77
C GLY A 32 21.70 -2.17 4.52
N VAL A 33 21.16 -2.72 3.42
CA VAL A 33 19.71 -2.70 3.11
C VAL A 33 19.19 -4.11 2.84
N ILE A 34 18.15 -4.50 3.56
CA ILE A 34 17.50 -5.79 3.34
C ILE A 34 16.58 -5.71 2.12
N GLN A 35 16.89 -6.50 1.09
CA GLN A 35 15.98 -6.66 -0.05
C GLN A 35 14.89 -7.70 0.26
N VAL A 36 13.63 -7.26 0.32
CA VAL A 36 12.48 -8.15 0.52
C VAL A 36 12.23 -8.97 -0.75
N LYS A 37 12.58 -10.26 -0.70
CA LYS A 37 12.45 -11.18 -1.86
C LYS A 37 11.03 -11.68 -2.10
N HIS A 38 10.24 -11.79 -1.04
CA HIS A 38 8.86 -12.26 -1.10
C HIS A 38 7.91 -11.17 -0.61
N TYR A 39 7.26 -10.50 -1.55
CA TYR A 39 6.25 -9.49 -1.29
C TYR A 39 5.09 -9.66 -2.28
N LYS A 40 3.87 -9.58 -1.77
CA LYS A 40 2.63 -9.48 -2.53
C LYS A 40 1.70 -8.50 -1.83
N GLN A 41 1.11 -7.59 -2.59
CA GLN A 41 0.13 -6.63 -2.13
C GLN A 41 -1.03 -6.54 -3.12
N LYS A 42 -2.23 -6.43 -2.57
CA LYS A 42 -3.47 -6.17 -3.29
C LYS A 42 -4.18 -5.02 -2.61
N ILE A 43 -4.54 -4.02 -3.39
CA ILE A 43 -5.33 -2.88 -2.92
C ILE A 43 -6.56 -2.79 -3.82
N ALA A 44 -7.74 -2.66 -3.23
CA ALA A 44 -8.97 -2.34 -3.93
C ALA A 44 -9.57 -1.09 -3.31
N ILE A 45 -9.93 -0.12 -4.15
CA ILE A 45 -10.50 1.17 -3.76
C ILE A 45 -11.80 1.34 -4.52
N HIS A 46 -12.90 1.55 -3.80
CA HIS A 46 -14.17 1.91 -4.40
C HIS A 46 -14.83 3.03 -3.59
N ARG A 47 -15.81 3.71 -4.18
CA ARG A 47 -16.52 4.79 -3.49
C ARG A 47 -17.25 4.27 -2.27
N ASP A 48 -17.26 5.05 -1.19
CA ASP A 48 -18.01 4.72 0.02
C ASP A 48 -19.50 5.11 -0.05
N GLY A 49 -19.94 5.66 -1.19
CA GLY A 49 -21.28 6.22 -1.39
C GLY A 49 -21.44 7.67 -0.92
N LYS A 50 -20.35 8.29 -0.42
CA LYS A 50 -20.29 9.68 0.07
C LYS A 50 -19.13 10.42 -0.61
N ARG A 51 -18.34 11.17 0.17
CA ARG A 51 -17.16 11.93 -0.29
C ARG A 51 -15.84 11.19 -0.05
N GLY A 52 -15.89 9.89 0.23
CA GLY A 52 -14.74 9.07 0.58
C GLY A 52 -14.61 7.81 -0.27
N SER A 53 -13.76 6.91 0.22
CA SER A 53 -13.50 5.62 -0.41
C SER A 53 -13.46 4.53 0.65
N LYS A 54 -14.01 3.37 0.31
CA LYS A 54 -13.74 2.12 1.01
C LYS A 54 -12.51 1.49 0.38
N VAL A 55 -11.55 1.12 1.23
CA VAL A 55 -10.26 0.56 0.80
C VAL A 55 -10.04 -0.77 1.47
N PHE A 56 -9.72 -1.78 0.67
CA PHE A 56 -9.24 -3.07 1.14
C PHE A 56 -7.76 -3.21 0.80
N ILE A 57 -6.94 -3.53 1.79
CA ILE A 57 -5.50 -3.73 1.63
C ILE A 57 -5.14 -5.12 2.16
N CYS A 58 -4.57 -5.96 1.31
CA CYS A 58 -4.04 -7.27 1.68
C CYS A 58 -2.56 -7.30 1.31
N CYS A 59 -1.70 -7.41 2.33
CA CYS A 59 -0.24 -7.41 2.17
C CYS A 59 0.35 -8.66 2.83
N SER A 60 1.27 -9.32 2.14
CA SER A 60 2.10 -10.38 2.68
C SER A 60 3.55 -10.14 2.27
N HIS A 61 4.47 -10.09 3.23
CA HIS A 61 5.89 -9.99 2.95
C HIS A 61 6.74 -10.71 3.99
N ASN A 62 7.94 -11.13 3.58
CA ASN A 62 8.97 -11.59 4.50
C ASN A 62 9.99 -10.46 4.72
N PRO A 63 10.02 -9.83 5.92
CA PRO A 63 10.96 -8.76 6.23
C PRO A 63 12.43 -9.21 6.28
N GLY A 64 12.72 -10.52 6.25
CA GLY A 64 14.08 -11.06 6.29
C GLY A 64 14.72 -11.09 7.69
N SER A 65 14.03 -10.58 8.70
CA SER A 65 14.43 -10.58 10.10
C SER A 65 13.21 -10.59 11.02
N GLN A 66 13.41 -10.86 12.31
CA GLN A 66 12.34 -10.74 13.28
C GLN A 66 11.96 -9.26 13.47
N ILE A 67 10.66 -8.97 13.54
CA ILE A 67 10.16 -7.63 13.87
C ILE A 67 9.98 -7.57 15.39
N PRO A 68 10.72 -6.71 16.10
CA PRO A 68 10.51 -6.51 17.53
C PRO A 68 9.08 -6.08 17.86
N SER A 69 8.51 -6.64 18.93
CA SER A 69 7.12 -6.37 19.34
C SER A 69 6.85 -4.88 19.65
N TRP A 70 7.86 -4.17 20.15
CA TRP A 70 7.75 -2.73 20.41
C TRP A 70 7.55 -1.91 19.12
N ILE A 71 8.10 -2.36 17.99
CA ILE A 71 7.88 -1.72 16.68
C ILE A 71 6.42 -1.91 16.26
N ILE A 72 5.87 -3.12 16.44
CA ILE A 72 4.47 -3.41 16.14
C ILE A 72 3.55 -2.52 17.01
N ASN A 73 3.84 -2.41 18.30
CA ASN A 73 3.08 -1.57 19.23
C ASN A 73 3.15 -0.09 18.85
N TRP A 74 4.34 0.41 18.51
CA TRP A 74 4.52 1.77 18.05
C TRP A 74 3.75 2.03 16.75
N ALA A 75 3.84 1.11 15.78
CA ALA A 75 3.16 1.23 14.50
C ALA A 75 1.64 1.25 14.68
N ALA A 76 1.08 0.36 15.52
CA ALA A 76 -0.35 0.31 15.78
C ALA A 76 -0.87 1.56 16.50
N LYS A 77 -0.12 2.08 17.48
CA LYS A 77 -0.57 3.20 18.32
C LYS A 77 -0.33 4.57 17.67
N ASN A 78 0.76 4.73 16.94
CA ASN A 78 1.23 6.04 16.47
C ASN A 78 1.52 6.04 14.97
N GLY A 79 2.28 5.07 14.47
CA GLY A 79 2.75 5.05 13.08
C GLY A 79 1.61 5.07 12.06
N VAL A 80 0.77 4.03 12.09
CA VAL A 80 -0.35 3.85 11.14
C VAL A 80 -1.40 4.98 11.27
N PRO A 81 -1.87 5.36 12.47
CA PRO A 81 -2.84 6.45 12.59
C PRO A 81 -2.33 7.78 12.04
N ASN A 82 -1.07 8.14 12.32
CA ASN A 82 -0.50 9.39 11.82
C ASN A 82 -0.25 9.33 10.31
N PHE A 83 0.24 8.21 9.79
CA PHE A 83 0.37 7.99 8.36
C PHE A 83 -0.96 8.16 7.62
N LEU A 84 -2.06 7.61 8.14
CA LEU A 84 -3.39 7.76 7.51
C LEU A 84 -3.87 9.22 7.53
N LYS A 85 -3.61 9.97 8.62
CA LYS A 85 -3.89 11.41 8.66
C LYS A 85 -3.11 12.16 7.58
N ASP A 86 -1.84 11.83 7.41
CA ASP A 86 -0.99 12.46 6.39
C ASP A 86 -1.44 12.12 4.97
N VAL A 87 -1.90 10.88 4.72
CA VAL A 87 -2.51 10.50 3.44
C VAL A 87 -3.76 11.31 3.15
N VAL A 88 -4.67 11.47 4.12
CA VAL A 88 -5.88 12.31 3.95
C VAL A 88 -5.50 13.75 3.63
N LYS A 89 -4.53 14.33 4.37
CA LYS A 89 -4.02 15.67 4.13
C LYS A 89 -3.41 15.81 2.73
N ALA A 90 -2.64 14.81 2.29
CA ALA A 90 -2.07 14.78 0.95
C ALA A 90 -3.16 14.72 -0.13
N CYS A 91 -4.22 13.95 0.06
CA CYS A 91 -5.37 13.91 -0.86
C CYS A 91 -6.10 15.25 -0.94
N GLN A 92 -6.29 15.95 0.18
CA GLN A 92 -6.93 17.26 0.21
C GLN A 92 -6.12 18.33 -0.52
N ASN A 93 -4.79 18.25 -0.43
CA ASN A 93 -3.87 19.16 -1.10
C ASN A 93 -3.49 18.72 -2.52
N TYR A 94 -4.00 17.57 -2.98
CA TYR A 94 -3.68 17.09 -4.32
C TYR A 94 -4.31 18.03 -5.34
N PRO A 95 -3.53 18.59 -6.30
CA PRO A 95 -4.04 19.53 -7.27
C PRO A 95 -5.22 18.92 -8.04
N LYS A 96 -6.31 19.68 -8.16
CA LYS A 96 -7.37 19.31 -9.10
C LYS A 96 -6.75 19.33 -10.50
N LYS A 97 -7.06 18.31 -11.32
CA LYS A 97 -6.78 18.39 -12.75
C LYS A 97 -7.55 19.61 -13.29
N THR A 98 -6.80 20.63 -13.68
CA THR A 98 -7.25 21.73 -14.55
C THR A 98 -7.59 21.18 -15.92
#